data_AF-A0A933M0D3-F1
#
_entry.id   AF-A0A933M0D3-F1
#
_cell.length_a   1.000
_cell.length_b   1.000
_cell.length_c   1.000
_cell.angle_alpha   90.00
_cell.angle_beta   90.00
_cell.angle_gamma   90.00
#
_symmetry.space_group_name_H-M   'P 1'
#
loop_
_entity.id
_entity.type
_entity.pdbx_description
1 polymer ?
#
loop_
_entity_poly.entity_id
_entity_poly.type
_entity_poly.pdbx_seq_one_letter_code
_entity_poly.pdbx_strand_id
1 'polypeptide(L)' 'MTLQPGERTTVYMKFGMHGPSMAGKHNFRVHLITNDPAEKDRGVTLISNWVP' A
#
# COMPACT_ATOMS: atom_id res chain seq x y z
N MET A 1 -9.47 11.33 4.28
CA MET A 1 -8.31 12.21 4.46
C MET A 1 -8.32 13.24 3.34
N THR A 2 -8.02 14.50 3.64
CA THR A 2 -7.91 15.59 2.65
C THR A 2 -6.66 16.40 2.97
N LEU A 3 -5.85 16.70 1.95
CA LEU A 3 -4.66 17.54 2.05
C LEU A 3 -4.95 18.91 1.42
N GLN A 4 -4.51 19.98 2.07
CA GLN A 4 -4.50 21.32 1.47
C GLN A 4 -3.26 21.49 0.56
N PRO A 5 -3.27 22.48 -0.36
CA PRO A 5 -2.12 22.75 -1.21
C PRO A 5 -0.83 22.96 -0.39
N GLY A 6 0.21 22.16 -0.71
CA GLY A 6 1.51 22.20 -0.03
C GLY A 6 1.63 21.31 1.21
N GLU A 7 0.53 20.73 1.69
CA GLU A 7 0.56 19.80 2.83
C GLU A 7 1.10 18.41 2.45
N ARG A 8 1.56 17.69 3.47
CA ARG A 8 2.03 16.31 3.36
C ARG A 8 1.50 15.49 4.52
N THR A 9 1.41 14.19 4.29
CA THR A 9 1.00 13.22 5.30
C THR A 9 1.76 11.91 5.12
N THR A 10 1.62 11.02 6.09
CA THR A 10 2.12 9.65 6.03
C THR A 10 0.96 8.68 6.22
N VAL A 11 0.88 7.68 5.34
CA VAL A 11 -0.07 6.57 5.47
C VAL A 11 0.68 5.38 6.07
N TYR A 12 0.17 4.87 7.20
CA TYR A 12 0.71 3.71 7.87
C TYR A 12 -0.18 2.50 7.63
N MET A 13 0.40 1.37 7.22
CA MET A 13 -0.31 0.12 6.97
C MET A 13 0.46 -1.03 7.61
N LYS A 14 -0.29 -2.04 8.07
CA LYS A 14 0.26 -3.30 8.57
C LYS A 14 -0.40 -4.44 7.80
N PHE A 15 0.43 -5.36 7.32
CA PHE A 15 -0.02 -6.54 6.60
C PHE A 15 0.32 -7.77 7.44
N GLY A 16 -0.61 -8.72 7.49
CA GLY A 16 -0.39 -10.02 8.13
C GLY A 16 -0.69 -11.12 7.13
N MET A 17 0.10 -12.19 7.16
CA MET A 17 -0.17 -13.40 6.40
C MET A 17 -0.70 -14.48 7.32
N HIS A 18 -1.68 -15.26 6.84
CA HIS A 18 -2.27 -16.31 7.63
C HIS A 18 -1.36 -17.55 7.69
N GLY A 19 -0.64 -17.69 8.79
CA GLY A 19 0.12 -18.90 9.14
C GLY A 19 1.26 -19.28 8.19
N PRO A 20 1.92 -20.43 8.43
CA PRO A 20 3.07 -20.88 7.64
C PRO A 20 2.75 -21.18 6.17
N SER A 21 1.48 -21.47 5.85
CA SER A 21 1.04 -21.79 4.48
C SER A 21 1.10 -20.59 3.53
N MET A 22 1.21 -19.38 4.05
CA MET A 22 1.35 -18.14 3.29
C MET A 22 2.81 -17.62 3.27
N ALA A 23 3.79 -18.45 3.65
CA ALA A 23 5.21 -18.10 3.55
C ALA A 23 5.69 -17.96 2.09
N GLY A 24 6.78 -17.22 1.91
CA GLY A 24 7.43 -17.03 0.61
C GLY A 24 7.18 -15.66 -0.02
N LYS A 25 7.49 -15.57 -1.32
CA LYS A 25 7.51 -14.30 -2.05
C LYS A 25 6.10 -13.85 -2.43
N HIS A 26 5.83 -12.58 -2.19
CA HIS A 26 4.58 -11.93 -2.51
C HIS A 26 4.80 -10.60 -3.21
N ASN A 27 3.86 -10.25 -4.08
CA ASN A 27 3.77 -8.96 -4.73
C ASN A 27 2.40 -8.36 -4.39
N PHE A 28 2.38 -7.46 -3.41
CA PHE A 28 1.18 -6.74 -3.03
C PHE A 28 1.13 -5.40 -3.75
N ARG A 29 -0.09 -4.90 -3.95
CA ARG A 29 -0.31 -3.55 -4.44
C ARG A 29 -1.30 -2.85 -3.54
N VAL A 30 -0.89 -1.69 -3.04
CA VAL A 30 -1.80 -0.76 -2.37
C VAL A 30 -2.30 0.21 -3.41
N HIS A 31 -3.62 0.34 -3.53
CA HIS A 31 -4.27 1.33 -4.38
C HIS A 31 -4.63 2.55 -3.52
N LEU A 32 -3.98 3.67 -3.81
CA LEU A 32 -4.30 4.97 -3.23
C LEU A 32 -5.26 5.68 -4.19
N ILE A 33 -6.54 5.60 -3.89
CA ILE A 33 -7.58 6.29 -4.65
C ILE A 33 -7.59 7.77 -4.24
N THR A 34 -7.44 8.66 -5.22
CA THR A 34 -7.37 10.11 -5.00
C THR A 34 -8.35 10.85 -5.91
N ASN A 35 -8.52 12.14 -5.64
CA ASN A 35 -9.25 13.06 -6.51
C ASN A 35 -8.32 13.85 -7.46
N ASP A 36 -7.04 13.48 -7.57
CA ASP A 36 -6.14 14.07 -8.56
C ASP A 36 -6.62 13.68 -9.97
N PRO A 37 -6.97 14.65 -10.84
CA PRO A 37 -7.44 14.34 -12.18
C PRO A 37 -6.40 13.64 -13.06
N ALA A 38 -5.10 13.77 -12.76
CA ALA A 38 -4.03 13.11 -13.50
C ALA A 38 -3.77 11.67 -13.02
N GLU A 39 -3.94 11.39 -11.73
CA GLU A 39 -3.67 10.07 -11.13
C GLU A 39 -4.71 9.71 -10.06
N LYS A 40 -5.91 9.35 -10.50
CA LYS A 40 -7.04 8.99 -9.61
C LYS A 40 -6.82 7.69 -8.83
N ASP A 41 -5.98 6.79 -9.34
CA ASP A 41 -5.58 5.56 -8.66
C ASP A 41 -4.07 5.40 -8.78
N ARG A 42 -3.40 5.59 -7.66
CA ARG A 42 -1.96 5.41 -7.55
C ARG A 42 -1.64 4.08 -6.90
N GLY A 43 -1.00 3.20 -7.67
CA GLY A 43 -0.55 1.90 -7.18
C GLY A 43 0.84 1.97 -6.54
N VAL A 44 0.96 1.51 -5.30
CA VAL A 44 2.24 1.30 -4.62
C VAL A 44 2.49 -0.21 -4.51
N THR A 45 3.53 -0.69 -5.18
CA THR A 45 3.94 -2.10 -5.14
C THR A 45 4.80 -2.38 -3.91
N LEU A 46 4.43 -3.40 -3.14
CA LEU A 46 5.21 -3.94 -2.03
C LEU A 46 5.66 -5.35 -2.38
N ILE A 47 6.97 -5.51 -2.57
CA ILE A 47 7.59 -6.83 -2.74
C ILE A 47 8.00 -7.33 -1.37
N SER A 48 7.47 -8.49 -0.98
CA SER A 48 7.72 -9.10 0.32
C SER A 48 8.17 -10.54 0.15
N ASN A 49 8.98 -11.03 1.10
CA ASN A 49 9.24 -12.45 1.28
C ASN A 49 8.84 -12.79 2.72
N TRP A 50 7.62 -13.30 2.91
CA TRP A 50 7.06 -13.58 4.22
C TRP A 50 7.74 -14.81 4.84
N VAL A 51 8.22 -14.64 6.07
CA VAL A 51 8.81 -15.71 6.88
C VAL A 51 8.00 -15.78 8.19
N PRO A 52 7.52 -16.97 8.61
CA PRO A 52 6.73 -17.15 9.84
C PRO A 52 7.44 -16.71 11.12
#